data_AF-A0A0V0H046-F1
#
_entry.id   AF-A0A0V0H046-F1
#
_cell.length_a   1.000
_cell.length_b   1.000
_cell.length_c   1.000
_cell.angle_alpha   90.00
_cell.angle_beta   90.00
_cell.angle_gamma   90.00
#
_symmetry.space_group_name_H-M   'P 1'
#
loop_
_entity.id
_entity.type
_entity.pdbx_description
1 polymer ?
#
loop_
_entity_poly.entity_id
_entity_poly.type
_entity_poly.pdbx_seq_one_letter_code
_entity_poly.pdbx_strand_id
1 'polypeptide(L)'
;MKVQGMKPNVVTYNTLIAGFSQEDDPSMICKVVELMHDDGLELDVVSWTSIVSGLVQNFHNKEAFDTFKRMLDDGICPSSATISSILPACATVVD
;
A
#
# COMPACT_ATOMS: atom_id res chain seq x y z
N MET A 1 -12.35 7.34 11.36
CA MET A 1 -12.78 8.28 12.42
C MET A 1 -11.57 9.09 12.87
N LYS A 2 -11.59 10.43 12.76
CA LYS A 2 -10.62 11.29 13.48
C LYS A 2 -11.25 11.65 14.82
N VAL A 3 -10.78 11.05 15.92
CA VAL A 3 -11.13 11.48 17.27
C VAL A 3 -10.28 12.70 17.58
N GLN A 4 -10.92 13.85 17.82
CA GLN A 4 -10.24 15.12 18.08
C GLN A 4 -9.21 14.96 19.21
N GLY A 5 -7.93 15.19 18.90
CA GLY A 5 -6.82 15.16 19.86
C GLY A 5 -5.82 14.02 19.67
N MET A 6 -6.11 12.99 18.86
CA MET A 6 -5.13 11.95 18.51
C MET A 6 -4.48 12.26 17.16
N LYS A 7 -3.16 12.46 17.16
CA LYS A 7 -2.37 12.44 15.92
C LYS A 7 -2.44 11.02 15.34
N PRO A 8 -2.92 10.84 14.10
CA PRO A 8 -2.81 9.56 13.40
C PRO A 8 -1.36 9.08 13.41
N ASN A 9 -1.16 7.78 13.55
CA ASN A 9 0.15 7.14 13.43
C ASN A 9 0.13 6.14 12.27
N VAL A 10 1.29 5.55 11.96
CA VAL A 10 1.45 4.57 10.87
C VAL A 10 0.38 3.47 10.94
N VAL A 11 0.09 2.94 12.14
CA VAL A 11 -0.95 1.89 12.32
C VAL A 11 -2.35 2.37 11.91
N THR A 12 -2.70 3.63 12.22
CA THR A 12 -4.00 4.23 11.84
C THR A 12 -4.14 4.26 10.33
N TYR A 13 -3.07 4.68 9.64
CA TYR A 13 -3.06 4.79 8.19
C TYR A 13 -2.99 3.42 7.51
N ASN A 14 -2.23 2.47 8.04
CA ASN A 14 -2.19 1.08 7.54
C ASN A 14 -3.57 0.43 7.59
N THR A 15 -4.34 0.72 8.64
CA THR A 15 -5.73 0.24 8.75
C THR A 15 -6.62 0.84 7.65
N LEU A 16 -6.46 2.14 7.34
CA LEU A 16 -7.20 2.79 6.24
C LEU A 16 -6.79 2.23 4.88
N ILE A 17 -5.47 2.09 4.65
CA ILE A 17 -4.91 1.47 3.45
C ILE A 17 -5.49 0.06 3.29
N ALA A 18 -5.42 -0.80 4.31
CA ALA A 18 -5.95 -2.15 4.24
C ALA A 18 -7.45 -2.21 3.95
N GLY A 19 -8.23 -1.25 4.47
CA GLY A 19 -9.66 -1.12 4.17
C GLY A 19 -9.94 -0.75 2.71
N PHE A 20 -9.27 0.29 2.20
CA PHE A 20 -9.44 0.74 0.81
C PHE A 20 -8.79 -0.16 -0.22
N SER A 21 -7.76 -0.92 0.20
CA SER A 21 -7.14 -2.00 -0.56
C SER A 21 -8.12 -3.12 -0.96
N GLN A 22 -9.34 -3.17 -0.41
CA GLN A 22 -10.40 -4.12 -0.79
C GLN A 22 -11.46 -3.50 -1.70
N GLU A 23 -11.33 -2.23 -2.04
CA GLU A 23 -12.23 -1.52 -2.96
C GLU A 23 -11.57 -1.37 -4.34
N ASP A 24 -12.38 -1.31 -5.39
CA ASP A 24 -11.95 -1.14 -6.78
C ASP A 24 -11.57 0.32 -7.11
N ASP A 25 -11.29 1.14 -6.09
CA ASP A 25 -10.90 2.55 -6.23
C ASP A 25 -9.53 2.83 -5.59
N PRO A 26 -8.44 2.77 -6.37
CA PRO A 26 -7.09 3.03 -5.85
C PRO A 26 -6.87 4.49 -5.47
N SER A 27 -7.75 5.41 -5.89
CA SER A 27 -7.65 6.85 -5.60
C SER A 27 -7.62 7.12 -4.10
N MET A 28 -8.32 6.29 -3.32
CA MET A 28 -8.40 6.47 -1.88
C MET A 28 -7.11 6.02 -1.17
N ILE A 29 -6.43 5.00 -1.69
CA ILE A 29 -5.10 4.61 -1.21
C ILE A 29 -4.11 5.74 -1.47
N CYS A 30 -4.11 6.35 -2.66
CA CYS A 30 -3.23 7.48 -2.97
C CYS A 30 -3.45 8.66 -2.00
N LYS A 31 -4.71 9.03 -1.74
CA LYS A 31 -5.04 10.08 -0.76
C LYS A 31 -4.53 9.75 0.64
N VAL A 32 -4.62 8.50 1.06
CA VAL A 32 -4.12 8.09 2.38
C VAL A 32 -2.59 8.19 2.45
N VAL A 33 -1.88 7.81 1.39
CA VAL A 33 -0.41 7.95 1.31
C VAL A 33 0.01 9.43 1.31
N GLU A 34 -0.69 10.30 0.58
CA GLU A 34 -0.47 11.75 0.62
C GLU A 34 -0.68 12.32 2.02
N LEU A 35 -1.75 11.91 2.71
CA LEU A 35 -2.01 12.33 4.09
C LEU A 35 -0.93 11.86 5.07
N MET A 36 -0.39 10.64 4.90
CA MET A 36 0.74 10.16 5.71
C MET A 36 1.96 11.06 5.53
N HIS A 37 2.30 11.37 4.27
CA HIS A 37 3.42 12.22 3.94
C HIS A 37 3.25 13.64 4.53
N ASP A 38 2.06 14.24 4.40
CA ASP A 38 1.74 15.55 4.98
C ASP A 38 1.82 15.57 6.51
N ASP A 39 1.50 14.44 7.16
CA ASP A 39 1.68 14.25 8.60
C ASP A 39 3.13 13.94 9.01
N GLY A 40 4.06 13.86 8.05
CA GLY A 40 5.48 13.56 8.26
C GLY A 40 5.74 12.09 8.61
N LEU A 41 4.85 11.19 8.17
CA LEU A 41 4.95 9.75 8.37
C LEU A 41 5.35 9.07 7.07
N GLU A 42 6.33 8.17 7.17
CA GLU A 42 6.73 7.31 6.06
C GLU A 42 5.99 5.97 6.13
N LEU A 43 5.81 5.36 4.96
CA LEU A 43 5.26 4.01 4.85
C LEU A 43 6.30 3.01 5.35
N ASP A 44 5.87 2.12 6.24
CA ASP A 44 6.66 0.97 6.69
C ASP A 44 6.38 -0.27 5.82
N VAL A 45 7.14 -1.35 6.06
CA VAL A 45 6.98 -2.63 5.35
C VAL A 45 5.54 -3.15 5.39
N VAL A 46 4.81 -2.93 6.48
CA VAL A 46 3.42 -3.38 6.64
C VAL A 46 2.51 -2.56 5.74
N SER A 47 2.67 -1.23 5.74
CA SER A 47 1.96 -0.28 4.89
C SER A 47 2.09 -0.68 3.42
N TRP A 48 3.32 -0.85 2.95
CA TRP A 48 3.63 -1.25 1.57
C TRP A 48 3.01 -2.61 1.22
N THR A 49 3.12 -3.58 2.12
CA THR A 49 2.54 -4.92 1.91
C THR A 49 1.03 -4.86 1.75
N SER A 50 0.34 -4.04 2.56
CA SER A 50 -1.10 -3.85 2.46
C SER A 50 -1.54 -3.18 1.16
N ILE A 51 -0.79 -2.20 0.65
CA ILE A 51 -1.05 -1.58 -0.66
C ILE A 51 -0.89 -2.61 -1.76
N VAL A 52 0.27 -3.29 -1.81
CA VAL A 52 0.57 -4.28 -2.85
C VAL A 52 -0.47 -5.39 -2.86
N SER A 53 -0.78 -5.97 -1.70
CA SER A 53 -1.76 -7.06 -1.61
C SER A 53 -3.17 -6.62 -2.04
N GLY A 54 -3.57 -5.39 -1.71
CA GLY A 54 -4.86 -4.84 -2.11
C GLY A 54 -5.01 -4.67 -3.60
N LEU A 55 -4.00 -4.06 -4.23
CA LEU A 55 -3.98 -3.85 -5.67
C LEU A 55 -4.04 -5.17 -6.44
N VAL A 56 -3.29 -6.20 -6.00
CA VAL A 56 -3.38 -7.54 -6.61
C VAL A 56 -4.77 -8.16 -6.44
N GLN A 57 -5.39 -8.02 -5.25
CA GLN A 57 -6.73 -8.57 -4.98
C GLN A 57 -7.83 -7.92 -5.83
N ASN A 58 -7.65 -6.66 -6.24
CA ASN A 58 -8.57 -5.94 -7.14
C ASN A 58 -8.09 -5.95 -8.60
N PHE A 59 -7.19 -6.86 -8.98
CA PHE A 59 -6.70 -7.00 -10.36
C PHE A 59 -5.97 -5.78 -10.93
N HIS A 60 -5.60 -4.80 -10.11
CA HIS A 60 -4.74 -3.66 -10.44
C HIS A 60 -3.26 -4.08 -10.45
N ASN A 61 -2.94 -5.07 -11.28
CA ASN A 61 -1.65 -5.77 -11.26
C ASN A 61 -0.47 -4.86 -11.63
N LYS A 62 -0.68 -3.92 -12.57
CA LYS A 62 0.36 -2.98 -12.98
C LYS A 62 0.71 -2.02 -11.84
N GLU A 63 -0.31 -1.43 -11.23
CA GLU A 63 -0.17 -0.54 -10.07
C GLU A 63 0.46 -1.28 -8.88
N ALA A 64 0.09 -2.54 -8.66
CA ALA A 64 0.70 -3.38 -7.63
C ALA A 64 2.22 -3.55 -7.86
N PHE A 65 2.62 -3.80 -9.10
CA PHE A 65 4.01 -3.98 -9.47
C PHE A 65 4.81 -2.68 -9.39
N ASP A 66 4.24 -1.56 -9.85
CA ASP A 66 4.86 -0.23 -9.75
C ASP A 66 5.01 0.19 -8.28
N THR A 67 4.02 -0.12 -7.43
CA THR A 67 4.09 0.07 -5.98
C THR A 67 5.20 -0.78 -5.36
N PHE A 68 5.32 -2.05 -5.73
CA PHE A 68 6.39 -2.93 -5.26
C PHE A 68 7.78 -2.41 -5.67
N LYS A 69 7.93 -1.90 -6.90
CA LYS A 69 9.17 -1.25 -7.33
C LYS A 69 9.49 -0.02 -6.48
N ARG A 70 8.51 0.85 -6.24
CA ARG A 70 8.70 2.04 -5.42
C ARG A 70 9.13 1.69 -3.99
N MET A 71 8.56 0.64 -3.39
CA MET A 71 9.01 0.13 -2.09
C MET A 71 10.51 -0.21 -2.08
N LEU A 72 11.03 -0.81 -3.16
CA LEU A 72 12.45 -1.11 -3.31
C LEU A 72 13.30 0.14 -3.53
N ASP A 73 12.82 1.08 -4.34
CA ASP A 73 13.50 2.36 -4.60
C ASP A 73 13.62 3.21 -3.32
N ASP A 74 12.63 3.13 -2.44
CA ASP A 74 12.63 3.75 -1.10
C ASP A 74 13.51 2.96 -0.09
N GLY A 75 14.19 1.90 -0.53
CA GLY A 75 15.12 1.11 0.28
C GLY A 75 14.44 0.20 1.31
N ILE A 76 13.13 -0.03 1.19
CA ILE A 76 12.38 -0.87 2.13
C ILE A 76 12.40 -2.33 1.65
N CYS A 77 12.98 -3.21 2.48
CA CYS A 77 13.03 -4.64 2.18
C CYS A 77 11.63 -5.28 2.25
N PRO A 78 11.16 -5.95 1.18
CA PRO A 78 9.88 -6.64 1.19
C PRO A 78 9.90 -7.85 2.12
N SER A 79 8.76 -8.08 2.77
CA SER A 79 8.54 -9.25 3.62
C SER A 79 8.16 -10.47 2.77
N SER A 80 8.19 -11.67 3.36
CA SER A 80 7.70 -12.88 2.71
C SER A 80 6.22 -12.76 2.29
N ALA A 81 5.41 -12.03 3.05
CA ALA A 81 4.03 -11.73 2.71
C ALA A 81 3.95 -10.84 1.47
N THR A 82 4.78 -9.79 1.40
CA THR A 82 4.87 -8.90 0.22
C THR A 82 5.21 -9.67 -1.04
N ILE A 83 6.23 -10.54 -0.98
CA ILE A 83 6.66 -11.37 -2.10
C ILE A 83 5.54 -12.32 -2.52
N SER A 84 4.89 -12.98 -1.56
CA SER A 84 3.79 -13.91 -1.86
C SER A 84 2.60 -13.20 -2.50
N SER A 85 2.28 -11.98 -2.06
CA SER A 85 1.18 -11.18 -2.58
C SER A 85 1.41 -10.67 -3.99
N ILE A 86 2.64 -10.33 -4.40
CA ILE A 86 2.91 -9.76 -5.75
C ILE A 86 3.03 -10.82 -6.86
N LEU A 87 3.32 -12.08 -6.51
CA LEU A 87 3.51 -13.16 -7.49
C LEU A 87 2.40 -13.28 -8.56
N PRO A 88 1.09 -13.18 -8.23
CA PRO A 88 0.05 -13.25 -9.24
C PRO A 88 0.10 -12.10 -10.26
N ALA A 89 0.46 -10.89 -9.82
CA ALA A 89 0.60 -9.74 -10.71
C ALA A 89 1.78 -9.90 -11.66
N CYS A 90 2.89 -10.48 -11.22
CA CYS A 90 4.04 -10.76 -12.09
C CYS A 90 3.72 -11.76 -13.22
N ALA A 91 2.74 -12.64 -13.02
CA ALA A 91 2.33 -13.60 -14.06
C ALA A 91 1.43 -12.97 -15.15
N THR A 92 0.87 -11.79 -14.89
CA THR A 92 -0.08 -11.12 -15.80
C THR A 92 0.53 -9.92 -16.52
N VAL A 93 1.64 -9.37 -16.01
CA VAL A 93 2.46 -8.37 -16.72
C VAL A 93 3.25 -9.09 -17.82
N VAL A 94 2.69 -9.11 -19.03
CA VAL A 94 3.41 -9.47 -20.25
C VAL A 94 4.08 -8.21 -20.77
N ASP A 95 5.40 -8.25 -20.96
CA ASP A 95 6.20 -7.16 -21.58
C ASP A 95 5.65 -6.72 -22.94
#